data_AF-A0A1X0NRI2-F1
#
_entry.id   AF-A0A1X0NRI2-F1
#
_cell.length_a   1.000
_cell.length_b   1.000
_cell.length_c   1.000
_cell.angle_alpha   90.00
_cell.angle_beta   90.00
_cell.angle_gamma   90.00
#
_symmetry.space_group_name_H-M   'P 1'
#
loop_
_entity.id
_entity.type
_entity.pdbx_description
1 polymer ?
#
loop_
_entity_poly.entity_id
_entity_poly.type
_entity_poly.pdbx_seq_one_letter_code
_entity_poly.pdbx_strand_id
1 'polypeptide(L)'
;MKRCYSLIWIRRRRRTTTTTLKHSNRFYVNKTPREETLIMEKYHLPLRRAFHFIEEGRNHQEHFAECEEDMQTTSSSSTSSTSTSEMQILQRDAARYAAYHCHHLLNSFRAERHRWTKVNELSFEDLTRVIEFIFFASLLLHLTALYETADKYCESLINLVFSCSVFISKDVHKLYQLYDDNRNCSSVETPSFPNVKSEGTEKDEPWDSLHWAVIHFTHGISKWGLLDHTESLFDMRKTTIPCCAMLRTFAKITRSILMMNEKMMILNKEEIRFLSYIATKEGSSRWLATSHNTVSLPSSSSSTHRDHKEGNTEVSICFAQQRRLQLLPLLWMALLARHSVNLHKRHQLYPSRHALLRALLLFSKEAKGDMVLTLLVRCLYFHPPDVRVSSVEMGVLLAQMERHEVFSSSLSLSSQSSSSSSSCVELLRLWMRMEKVQEDAPEAKSRRAVYIAFRNIPLCALQIVGDHYTSTVDGEAFVHELLLRALLQWSFRVSDNTSFKGELEELLLSAQHMVSLLEGIKLRESINKKEGASLLVVEAILRAFAVRVSVICRRKYASSEKSQLTLLEFDKILQCTLRKERNGSDTGSVPCVYEKNRHQWLKNL
;
A
#
# COMPACT_ATOMS: atom_id res chain seq x y z
N MET A 1 39.24 -13.66 13.20
CA MET A 1 39.12 -12.78 14.39
C MET A 1 37.73 -12.98 15.02
N LYS A 2 37.35 -14.15 15.54
CA LYS A 2 37.59 -14.64 16.91
C LYS A 2 37.52 -13.57 18.03
N ARG A 3 36.45 -13.69 18.83
CA ARG A 3 36.40 -13.57 20.32
C ARG A 3 36.49 -12.11 20.87
N CYS A 4 35.87 -11.67 21.96
CA CYS A 4 35.10 -12.30 23.04
C CYS A 4 34.74 -11.24 24.12
N TYR A 5 33.71 -11.54 24.94
CA TYR A 5 33.51 -11.21 26.39
C TYR A 5 33.62 -9.74 26.87
N SER A 6 32.70 -9.17 27.67
CA SER A 6 32.27 -9.52 29.04
C SER A 6 31.31 -8.41 29.52
N LEU A 7 30.10 -8.66 30.04
CA LEU A 7 29.68 -9.08 31.40
C LEU A 7 29.55 -7.93 32.43
N ILE A 8 28.38 -7.91 33.11
CA ILE A 8 28.04 -7.41 34.48
C ILE A 8 27.56 -5.94 34.61
N TRP A 9 26.57 -5.50 35.41
CA TRP A 9 25.34 -5.99 36.09
C TRP A 9 24.79 -4.77 36.91
N ILE A 10 23.45 -4.67 37.15
CA ILE A 10 22.74 -3.93 38.27
C ILE A 10 22.49 -2.40 38.10
N ARG A 11 21.37 -1.69 38.43
CA ARG A 11 20.04 -1.92 39.10
C ARG A 11 19.01 -0.83 38.70
N ARG A 12 17.74 -1.25 38.53
CA ARG A 12 16.44 -0.64 38.93
C ARG A 12 16.30 0.89 39.13
N ARG A 13 15.25 1.48 38.51
CA ARG A 13 13.93 1.76 39.17
C ARG A 13 12.81 2.19 38.19
N ARG A 14 11.59 1.72 38.50
CA ARG A 14 10.29 1.85 37.77
C ARG A 14 9.64 3.24 37.87
N ARG A 15 8.74 3.54 36.92
CA ARG A 15 7.34 4.04 37.08
C ARG A 15 6.72 4.26 35.68
N THR A 16 5.90 3.37 35.11
CA THR A 16 4.41 3.23 35.17
C THR A 16 3.56 4.49 34.94
N THR A 17 2.88 4.55 33.79
CA THR A 17 1.51 5.11 33.53
C THR A 17 1.08 4.65 32.12
N THR A 18 0.49 3.47 31.91
CA THR A 18 -0.97 3.18 31.78
C THR A 18 -1.85 4.25 31.12
N THR A 19 -2.31 3.95 29.89
CA THR A 19 -3.62 4.34 29.35
C THR A 19 -4.26 3.16 28.62
N THR A 20 -5.58 3.11 28.72
CA THR A 20 -6.46 1.94 28.74
C THR A 20 -7.04 1.54 27.38
N LEU A 21 -6.97 0.25 27.04
CA LEU A 21 -7.79 -0.43 26.03
C LEU A 21 -8.67 -1.50 26.73
N LYS A 22 -9.98 -1.24 26.78
CA LYS A 22 -11.09 -2.20 27.04
C LYS A 22 -11.68 -2.52 25.65
N HIS A 23 -12.07 -3.71 25.21
CA HIS A 23 -12.48 -5.01 25.75
C HIS A 23 -11.77 -6.13 24.92
N SER A 24 -11.65 -7.41 25.27
CA SER A 24 -12.53 -8.33 26.01
C SER A 24 -11.66 -9.39 26.70
N ASN A 25 -11.86 -9.55 28.02
CA ASN A 25 -11.30 -10.62 28.85
C ASN A 25 -12.38 -11.70 29.01
N ARG A 26 -12.09 -12.97 28.67
CA ARG A 26 -12.73 -14.12 29.32
C ARG A 26 -11.70 -15.22 29.61
N PHE A 27 -11.30 -15.21 30.89
CA PHE A 27 -10.93 -16.30 31.81
C PHE A 27 -10.20 -17.56 31.31
N TYR A 28 -9.00 -17.72 31.87
CA TYR A 28 -8.36 -19.01 32.18
C TYR A 28 -9.15 -19.77 33.26
N VAL A 29 -9.37 -21.07 33.05
CA VAL A 29 -9.55 -22.05 34.13
C VAL A 29 -8.74 -23.29 33.76
N ASN A 30 -7.75 -23.61 34.59
CA ASN A 30 -7.02 -24.89 34.54
C ASN A 30 -7.94 -26.04 34.99
N LYS A 31 -7.93 -27.16 34.24
CA LYS A 31 -8.06 -28.52 34.79
C LYS A 31 -7.54 -29.59 33.81
N THR A 32 -6.74 -30.46 34.41
CA THR A 32 -6.04 -31.73 34.09
C THR A 32 -6.58 -32.72 33.02
N PRO A 33 -5.77 -33.74 32.63
CA PRO A 33 -5.77 -34.36 31.31
C PRO A 33 -6.57 -35.66 31.19
N ARG A 34 -6.78 -36.07 29.92
CA ARG A 34 -7.39 -37.30 29.36
C ARG A 34 -8.87 -37.18 29.02
N GLU A 35 -9.14 -37.02 27.73
CA GLU A 35 -9.82 -38.05 26.93
C GLU A 35 -9.66 -37.74 25.43
N GLU A 36 -9.37 -38.80 24.67
CA GLU A 36 -8.97 -38.79 23.28
C GLU A 36 -10.17 -38.56 22.35
N THR A 37 -10.48 -37.29 22.10
CA THR A 37 -11.03 -36.82 20.83
C THR A 37 -10.21 -35.63 20.42
N LEU A 38 -9.20 -35.86 19.58
CA LEU A 38 -8.28 -34.85 19.06
C LEU A 38 -9.06 -33.80 18.23
N ILE A 39 -9.65 -32.83 18.93
CA ILE A 39 -9.80 -31.48 18.43
C ILE A 39 -8.37 -31.04 18.13
N MET A 40 -7.95 -31.10 16.86
CA MET A 40 -6.65 -30.56 16.48
C MET A 40 -6.67 -29.10 16.91
N GLU A 41 -5.88 -28.77 17.93
CA GLU A 41 -5.75 -27.40 18.42
C GLU A 41 -5.37 -26.52 17.24
N LYS A 42 -6.28 -25.62 16.87
CA LYS A 42 -6.04 -24.63 15.82
C LYS A 42 -4.82 -23.82 16.24
N TYR A 43 -3.84 -23.73 15.35
CA TYR A 43 -2.70 -22.84 15.60
C TYR A 43 -3.20 -21.39 15.65
N HIS A 44 -2.99 -20.73 16.77
CA HIS A 44 -3.34 -19.33 16.95
C HIS A 44 -2.10 -18.49 17.26
N LEU A 45 -1.88 -17.47 16.45
CA LEU A 45 -0.85 -16.46 16.69
C LEU A 45 -1.38 -15.38 17.65
N PRO A 46 -0.68 -15.06 18.76
CA PRO A 46 -1.08 -13.98 19.66
C PRO A 46 -1.00 -12.58 18.99
N LEU A 47 -2.03 -12.21 18.22
CA LEU A 47 -2.04 -11.03 17.35
C LEU A 47 -1.72 -9.72 18.09
N ARG A 48 -2.23 -9.54 19.32
CA ARG A 48 -1.93 -8.35 20.13
C ARG A 48 -0.42 -8.16 20.34
N ARG A 49 0.30 -9.25 20.60
CA ARG A 49 1.74 -9.21 20.82
C ARG A 49 2.50 -9.02 19.50
N ALA A 50 2.04 -9.65 18.43
CA ALA A 50 2.58 -9.45 17.09
C ALA A 50 2.47 -7.98 16.65
N PHE A 51 1.30 -7.37 16.77
CA PHE A 51 1.10 -5.97 16.40
C PHE A 51 1.90 -5.00 17.26
N HIS A 52 2.03 -5.25 18.56
CA HIS A 52 2.93 -4.49 19.43
C HIS A 52 4.37 -4.50 18.89
N PHE A 53 4.91 -5.67 18.52
CA PHE A 53 6.25 -5.73 17.92
C PHE A 53 6.33 -5.04 16.56
N ILE A 54 5.27 -5.04 15.75
CA ILE A 54 5.30 -4.29 14.48
C ILE A 54 5.34 -2.79 14.72
N GLU A 55 4.51 -2.29 15.63
CA GLU A 55 4.44 -0.88 15.97
C GLU A 55 5.77 -0.40 16.56
N GLU A 56 6.29 -1.11 17.55
CA GLU A 56 7.60 -0.82 18.12
C GLU A 56 8.70 -0.91 17.07
N GLY A 57 8.78 -1.99 16.30
CA GLY A 57 9.80 -2.14 15.25
C GLY A 57 9.78 -1.01 14.21
N ARG A 58 8.61 -0.50 13.84
CA ARG A 58 8.48 0.67 12.95
C ARG A 58 9.02 1.94 13.59
N ASN A 59 8.62 2.23 14.83
CA ASN A 59 9.11 3.40 15.57
C ASN A 59 10.65 3.36 15.72
N HIS A 60 11.21 2.17 15.91
CA HIS A 60 12.66 2.00 16.01
C HIS A 60 13.37 2.21 14.67
N GLN A 61 12.86 1.70 13.55
CA GLN A 61 13.46 1.97 12.23
C GLN A 61 13.42 3.45 11.87
N GLU A 62 12.32 4.14 12.18
CA GLU A 62 12.23 5.60 12.02
C GLU A 62 13.30 6.30 12.87
N HIS A 63 13.56 5.84 14.10
CA HIS A 63 14.64 6.38 14.94
C HIS A 63 16.07 6.00 14.50
N PHE A 64 16.27 4.85 13.86
CA PHE A 64 17.60 4.45 13.37
C PHE A 64 17.99 5.19 12.09
N ALA A 65 17.04 5.37 11.15
CA ALA A 65 17.25 6.22 9.98
C ALA A 65 17.58 7.66 10.39
N GLU A 66 17.00 8.16 11.49
CA GLU A 66 17.33 9.46 12.07
C GLU A 66 18.75 9.53 12.66
N CYS A 67 19.25 8.46 13.29
CA CYS A 67 20.56 8.45 13.93
C CYS A 67 21.74 8.12 12.98
N GLU A 68 21.51 7.38 11.90
CA GLU A 68 22.54 7.09 10.89
C GLU A 68 22.89 8.31 10.03
N GLU A 69 21.93 9.21 9.77
CA GLU A 69 22.18 10.50 9.13
C GLU A 69 23.01 11.45 10.03
N ASP A 70 22.76 11.44 11.35
CA ASP A 70 23.49 12.28 12.33
C ASP A 70 24.93 11.77 12.63
N MET A 71 25.19 10.46 12.48
CA MET A 71 26.52 9.88 12.72
C MET A 71 27.52 10.11 11.57
N GLN A 72 27.07 10.57 10.40
CA GLN A 72 27.98 10.99 9.32
C GLN A 72 28.51 12.42 9.50
N THR A 73 27.94 13.23 10.40
CA THR A 73 28.33 14.64 10.58
C THR A 73 28.95 14.98 11.94
N THR A 74 28.82 14.17 12.99
CA THR A 74 29.43 14.51 14.29
C THR A 74 30.10 13.34 15.03
N SER A 75 31.42 13.40 15.11
CA SER A 75 32.23 12.59 16.02
C SER A 75 32.22 13.23 17.42
N SER A 76 31.15 13.05 18.17
CA SER A 76 31.22 13.26 19.63
C SER A 76 30.30 12.32 20.40
N SER A 77 30.96 11.44 21.14
CA SER A 77 30.40 10.48 22.07
C SER A 77 29.76 11.16 23.28
N SER A 78 28.63 10.62 23.75
CA SER A 78 28.32 10.31 25.17
C SER A 78 26.89 10.62 25.64
N THR A 79 25.84 10.02 25.05
CA THR A 79 24.51 9.90 25.72
C THR A 79 23.62 8.69 25.30
N SER A 80 24.13 7.69 24.55
CA SER A 80 23.29 6.67 23.87
C SER A 80 23.15 5.29 24.55
N SER A 81 23.64 5.08 25.78
CA SER A 81 23.81 3.73 26.34
C SER A 81 22.55 3.05 26.90
N THR A 82 21.50 3.80 27.26
CA THR A 82 20.24 3.23 27.80
C THR A 82 19.24 2.82 26.73
N SER A 83 19.10 3.60 25.65
CA SER A 83 18.21 3.29 24.52
C SER A 83 18.68 2.04 23.75
N THR A 84 19.99 1.87 23.61
CA THR A 84 20.60 0.69 22.96
C THR A 84 20.35 -0.61 23.74
N SER A 85 20.31 -0.58 25.08
CA SER A 85 20.05 -1.79 25.87
C SER A 85 18.58 -2.23 25.82
N GLU A 86 17.62 -1.30 25.90
CA GLU A 86 16.19 -1.63 25.81
C GLU A 86 15.82 -2.12 24.41
N MET A 87 16.41 -1.51 23.38
CA MET A 87 16.23 -1.95 21.99
C MET A 87 16.77 -3.37 21.76
N GLN A 88 17.96 -3.70 22.29
CA GLN A 88 18.50 -5.06 22.17
C GLN A 88 17.61 -6.11 22.84
N ILE A 89 16.91 -5.75 23.93
CA ILE A 89 15.95 -6.65 24.59
C ILE A 89 14.72 -6.84 23.70
N LEU A 90 14.13 -5.74 23.20
CA LEU A 90 12.99 -5.80 22.30
C LEU A 90 13.30 -6.63 21.05
N GLN A 91 14.45 -6.39 20.41
CA GLN A 91 14.88 -7.12 19.22
C GLN A 91 15.03 -8.62 19.52
N ARG A 92 15.66 -8.99 20.64
CA ARG A 92 15.78 -10.40 21.05
C ARG A 92 14.43 -11.04 21.36
N ASP A 93 13.52 -10.32 22.01
CA ASP A 93 12.20 -10.84 22.36
C ASP A 93 11.31 -10.99 21.13
N ALA A 94 11.33 -10.02 20.21
CA ALA A 94 10.62 -10.08 18.94
C ALA A 94 11.18 -11.19 18.05
N ALA A 95 12.50 -11.33 17.97
CA ALA A 95 13.19 -12.42 17.26
C ALA A 95 12.77 -13.80 17.79
N ARG A 96 12.78 -13.99 19.11
CA ARG A 96 12.35 -15.24 19.76
C ARG A 96 10.87 -15.53 19.51
N TYR A 97 10.04 -14.51 19.62
CA TYR A 97 8.61 -14.60 19.34
C TYR A 97 8.37 -15.05 17.89
N ALA A 98 8.98 -14.37 16.92
CA ALA A 98 8.86 -14.70 15.51
C ALA A 98 9.37 -16.13 15.25
N ALA A 99 10.55 -16.50 15.75
CA ALA A 99 11.12 -17.83 15.55
C ALA A 99 10.24 -18.96 16.10
N TYR A 100 9.71 -18.80 17.32
CA TYR A 100 8.78 -19.75 17.92
C TYR A 100 7.53 -19.92 17.05
N HIS A 101 6.89 -18.82 16.68
CA HIS A 101 5.65 -18.85 15.92
C HIS A 101 5.84 -19.31 14.48
N CYS A 102 6.97 -19.01 13.83
CA CYS A 102 7.33 -19.59 12.55
C CYS A 102 7.43 -21.11 12.64
N HIS A 103 8.14 -21.64 13.65
CA HIS A 103 8.30 -23.08 13.83
C HIS A 103 6.95 -23.80 14.01
N HIS A 104 6.09 -23.29 14.89
CA HIS A 104 4.78 -23.88 15.16
C HIS A 104 3.81 -23.75 13.98
N LEU A 105 3.77 -22.60 13.31
CA LEU A 105 2.95 -22.40 12.12
C LEU A 105 3.33 -23.37 11.02
N LEU A 106 4.64 -23.53 10.74
CA LEU A 106 5.13 -24.42 9.69
C LEU A 106 4.84 -25.90 9.99
N ASN A 107 4.97 -26.32 11.25
CA ASN A 107 4.62 -27.69 11.65
C ASN A 107 3.11 -27.95 11.53
N SER A 108 2.28 -27.01 11.99
CA SER A 108 0.82 -27.10 11.89
C SER A 108 0.37 -27.14 10.42
N PHE A 109 0.96 -26.29 9.58
CA PHE A 109 0.70 -26.27 8.14
C PHE A 109 1.06 -27.60 7.45
N ARG A 110 2.17 -28.26 7.83
CA ARG A 110 2.53 -29.57 7.26
C ARG A 110 1.47 -30.64 7.54
N ALA A 111 0.93 -30.66 8.77
CA ALA A 111 -0.13 -31.60 9.14
C ALA A 111 -1.44 -31.31 8.37
N GLU A 112 -1.86 -30.04 8.34
CA GLU A 112 -3.08 -29.59 7.66
C GLU A 112 -3.01 -29.78 6.14
N ARG A 113 -1.86 -29.47 5.52
CA ARG A 113 -1.64 -29.69 4.09
C ARG A 113 -1.83 -31.16 3.71
N HIS A 114 -1.37 -32.09 4.54
CA HIS A 114 -1.55 -33.52 4.28
C HIS A 114 -3.04 -33.92 4.31
N ARG A 115 -3.82 -33.32 5.23
CA ARG A 115 -5.27 -33.50 5.31
C ARG A 115 -5.97 -32.99 4.05
N TRP A 116 -5.69 -31.75 3.63
CA TRP A 116 -6.29 -31.15 2.43
C TRP A 116 -6.02 -31.96 1.16
N THR A 117 -4.81 -32.51 1.02
CA THR A 117 -4.46 -33.33 -0.15
C THR A 117 -5.18 -34.69 -0.20
N LYS A 118 -5.69 -35.19 0.93
CA LYS A 118 -6.43 -36.46 0.98
C LYS A 118 -7.91 -36.31 0.65
N VAL A 119 -8.51 -35.20 1.07
CA VAL A 119 -9.98 -35.03 1.06
C VAL A 119 -10.50 -34.59 -0.32
N ASN A 120 -9.68 -34.02 -1.21
CA ASN A 120 -10.05 -33.56 -2.58
C ASN A 120 -11.26 -32.60 -2.68
N GLU A 121 -11.94 -32.31 -1.58
CA GLU A 121 -13.05 -31.37 -1.43
C GLU A 121 -12.70 -30.31 -0.39
N LEU A 122 -13.08 -29.07 -0.68
CA LEU A 122 -12.69 -27.89 0.08
C LEU A 122 -13.94 -27.37 0.80
N SER A 123 -14.06 -27.68 2.10
CA SER A 123 -15.13 -27.14 2.92
C SER A 123 -14.90 -25.63 3.17
N PHE A 124 -15.95 -24.87 3.47
CA PHE A 124 -15.80 -23.45 3.84
C PHE A 124 -14.90 -23.25 5.07
N GLU A 125 -14.89 -24.22 5.99
CA GLU A 125 -13.99 -24.20 7.14
C GLU A 125 -12.52 -24.37 6.71
N ASP A 126 -12.23 -25.23 5.74
CA ASP A 126 -10.87 -25.37 5.20
C ASP A 126 -10.42 -24.09 4.49
N LEU A 127 -11.30 -23.39 3.78
CA LEU A 127 -10.98 -22.09 3.18
C LEU A 127 -10.57 -21.07 4.25
N THR A 128 -11.37 -20.95 5.30
CA THR A 128 -11.12 -20.01 6.40
C THR A 128 -9.75 -20.29 7.00
N ARG A 129 -9.45 -21.55 7.30
CA ARG A 129 -8.14 -21.98 7.82
C ARG A 129 -7.00 -21.67 6.85
N VAL A 130 -7.16 -21.91 5.55
CA VAL A 130 -6.12 -21.60 4.54
C VAL A 130 -5.83 -20.09 4.52
N ILE A 131 -6.87 -19.25 4.61
CA ILE A 131 -6.70 -17.80 4.65
C ILE A 131 -6.03 -17.34 5.95
N GLU A 132 -6.36 -17.95 7.10
CA GLU A 132 -5.65 -17.70 8.36
C GLU A 132 -4.16 -18.06 8.25
N PHE A 133 -3.81 -19.19 7.60
CA PHE A 133 -2.42 -19.56 7.34
C PHE A 133 -1.70 -18.51 6.47
N ILE A 134 -2.37 -18.00 5.42
CA ILE A 134 -1.84 -16.92 4.58
C ILE A 134 -1.59 -15.66 5.41
N PHE A 135 -2.56 -15.27 6.24
CA PHE A 135 -2.45 -14.10 7.11
C PHE A 135 -1.33 -14.23 8.13
N PHE A 136 -1.30 -15.29 8.94
CA PHE A 136 -0.28 -15.49 9.95
C PHE A 136 1.12 -15.60 9.35
N ALA A 137 1.26 -16.28 8.22
CA ALA A 137 2.54 -16.35 7.54
C ALA A 137 3.00 -14.99 7.03
N SER A 138 2.10 -14.19 6.44
CA SER A 138 2.40 -12.83 5.97
C SER A 138 2.75 -11.88 7.12
N LEU A 139 2.09 -12.04 8.27
CA LEU A 139 2.36 -11.27 9.48
C LEU A 139 3.74 -11.60 10.08
N LEU A 140 4.06 -12.90 10.16
CA LEU A 140 5.38 -13.36 10.58
C LEU A 140 6.47 -12.94 9.60
N LEU A 141 6.18 -12.96 8.30
CA LEU A 141 7.06 -12.46 7.25
C LEU A 141 7.50 -11.01 7.53
N HIS A 142 6.52 -10.13 7.76
CA HIS A 142 6.77 -8.73 8.12
C HIS A 142 7.56 -8.59 9.43
N LEU A 143 7.23 -9.36 10.47
CA LEU A 143 7.99 -9.36 11.73
C LEU A 143 9.44 -9.78 11.53
N THR A 144 9.67 -10.87 10.79
CA THR A 144 11.02 -11.34 10.49
C THR A 144 11.82 -10.33 9.66
N ALA A 145 11.15 -9.50 8.86
CA ALA A 145 11.76 -8.40 8.12
C ALA A 145 12.14 -7.22 9.00
N LEU A 146 11.29 -6.87 9.95
CA LEU A 146 11.54 -5.78 10.90
C LEU A 146 12.75 -6.04 11.81
N TYR A 147 12.98 -7.30 12.15
CA TYR A 147 13.98 -7.69 13.15
C TYR A 147 15.12 -8.54 12.57
N GLU A 148 15.25 -8.57 11.24
CA GLU A 148 16.34 -9.24 10.51
C GLU A 148 16.54 -10.71 10.90
N THR A 149 15.46 -11.42 11.24
CA THR A 149 15.50 -12.86 11.56
C THR A 149 15.08 -13.72 10.38
N ALA A 150 15.29 -13.21 9.16
CA ALA A 150 14.72 -13.71 7.93
C ALA A 150 15.41 -14.98 7.43
N ASP A 151 16.73 -15.07 7.60
CA ASP A 151 17.60 -16.11 7.03
C ASP A 151 17.13 -17.54 7.25
N LYS A 152 16.43 -17.78 8.37
CA LYS A 152 15.98 -19.13 8.75
C LYS A 152 14.55 -19.46 8.28
N TYR A 153 13.68 -18.48 8.12
CA TYR A 153 12.23 -18.72 7.99
C TYR A 153 11.58 -18.09 6.76
N CYS A 154 12.20 -17.08 6.14
CA CYS A 154 11.61 -16.32 5.03
C CYS A 154 11.13 -17.23 3.89
N GLU A 155 12.02 -18.07 3.36
CA GLU A 155 11.72 -18.98 2.26
C GLU A 155 10.57 -19.95 2.61
N SER A 156 10.58 -20.50 3.83
CA SER A 156 9.54 -21.42 4.30
C SER A 156 8.18 -20.73 4.44
N LEU A 157 8.15 -19.48 4.87
CA LEU A 157 6.92 -18.68 4.95
C LEU A 157 6.38 -18.34 3.56
N ILE A 158 7.25 -17.94 2.63
CA ILE A 158 6.87 -17.70 1.22
C ILE A 158 6.30 -18.98 0.60
N ASN A 159 6.93 -20.14 0.84
CA ASN A 159 6.45 -21.44 0.36
C ASN A 159 5.07 -21.81 0.90
N LEU A 160 4.82 -21.53 2.18
CA LEU A 160 3.52 -21.76 2.80
C LEU A 160 2.44 -20.90 2.12
N VAL A 161 2.70 -19.59 2.02
CA VAL A 161 1.79 -18.61 1.40
C VAL A 161 1.50 -18.98 -0.07
N PHE A 162 2.54 -19.36 -0.80
CA PHE A 162 2.44 -19.84 -2.18
C PHE A 162 1.61 -21.11 -2.27
N SER A 163 1.89 -22.12 -1.43
CA SER A 163 1.15 -23.39 -1.40
C SER A 163 -0.34 -23.18 -1.11
N CYS A 164 -0.67 -22.32 -0.14
CA CYS A 164 -2.04 -21.96 0.19
C CYS A 164 -2.73 -21.26 -0.99
N SER A 165 -2.03 -20.35 -1.66
CA SER A 165 -2.59 -19.62 -2.81
C SER A 165 -2.83 -20.53 -4.02
N VAL A 166 -1.93 -21.49 -4.26
CA VAL A 166 -2.14 -22.54 -5.28
C VAL A 166 -3.38 -23.37 -4.94
N PHE A 167 -3.54 -23.76 -3.67
CA PHE A 167 -4.71 -24.52 -3.22
C PHE A 167 -6.01 -23.74 -3.47
N ILE A 168 -6.10 -22.48 -3.02
CA ILE A 168 -7.28 -21.62 -3.26
C ILE A 168 -7.57 -21.48 -4.77
N SER A 169 -6.53 -21.35 -5.61
CA SER A 169 -6.74 -21.15 -7.05
C SER A 169 -7.40 -22.33 -7.76
N LYS A 170 -7.27 -23.56 -7.24
CA LYS A 170 -7.84 -24.76 -7.85
C LYS A 170 -9.35 -24.86 -7.66
N ASP A 171 -9.84 -24.44 -6.49
CA ASP A 171 -11.22 -24.65 -6.05
C ASP A 171 -12.04 -23.35 -6.00
N VAL A 172 -11.55 -22.27 -6.61
CA VAL A 172 -12.20 -20.95 -6.55
C VAL A 172 -13.67 -20.96 -7.01
N HIS A 173 -14.02 -21.85 -7.95
CA HIS A 173 -15.39 -21.95 -8.46
C HIS A 173 -16.36 -22.53 -7.43
N LYS A 174 -15.91 -23.46 -6.58
CA LYS A 174 -16.70 -24.00 -5.46
C LYS A 174 -16.92 -22.95 -4.39
N LEU A 175 -15.94 -22.07 -4.17
CA LEU A 175 -16.09 -20.93 -3.24
C LEU A 175 -17.24 -20.00 -3.63
N TYR A 176 -17.43 -19.78 -4.93
CA TYR A 176 -18.51 -18.96 -5.42
C TYR A 176 -19.87 -19.65 -5.30
N GLN A 177 -19.95 -20.95 -5.66
CA GLN A 177 -21.17 -21.73 -5.53
C GLN A 177 -21.67 -21.82 -4.07
N LEU A 178 -20.76 -22.09 -3.12
CA LEU A 178 -21.07 -22.11 -1.69
C LEU A 178 -21.58 -20.76 -1.16
N TYR A 179 -21.19 -19.65 -1.79
CA TYR A 179 -21.65 -18.31 -1.43
C TYR A 179 -23.06 -18.01 -1.97
N ASP A 180 -23.34 -18.41 -3.21
CA ASP A 180 -24.63 -18.21 -3.86
C ASP A 180 -25.72 -19.10 -3.21
N ASP A 181 -25.39 -20.35 -2.87
CA ASP A 181 -26.32 -21.29 -2.23
C ASP A 181 -26.70 -20.88 -0.79
N ASN A 182 -25.74 -20.37 -0.02
CA ASN A 182 -25.98 -19.89 1.34
C ASN A 182 -26.82 -18.59 1.40
N ARG A 183 -26.93 -17.86 0.29
CA ARG A 183 -27.76 -16.65 0.20
C ARG A 183 -29.20 -16.99 -0.16
N ASN A 184 -29.39 -17.97 -1.04
CA ASN A 184 -30.72 -18.44 -1.47
C ASN A 184 -31.46 -19.26 -0.39
N CYS A 185 -30.76 -19.84 0.60
CA CYS A 185 -31.40 -20.52 1.74
C CYS A 185 -31.92 -19.59 2.85
N SER A 186 -31.76 -18.27 2.74
CA SER A 186 -32.22 -17.32 3.77
C SER A 186 -33.66 -16.84 3.61
N SER A 187 -34.46 -17.45 2.73
CA SER A 187 -35.84 -17.04 2.43
C SER A 187 -36.89 -18.14 2.57
N VAL A 188 -36.86 -18.97 3.62
CA VAL A 188 -37.99 -19.85 3.97
C VAL A 188 -38.26 -19.83 5.48
N GLU A 189 -39.39 -19.19 5.80
CA GLU A 189 -40.29 -19.20 6.98
C GLU A 189 -39.87 -19.81 8.34
N THR A 190 -40.14 -19.03 9.40
CA THR A 190 -40.02 -19.32 10.86
C THR A 190 -40.91 -20.46 11.39
N PRO A 191 -40.57 -21.07 12.56
CA PRO A 191 -41.24 -20.67 13.81
C PRO A 191 -40.35 -20.56 15.08
N SER A 192 -40.59 -19.47 15.84
CA SER A 192 -40.62 -19.29 17.31
C SER A 192 -39.45 -19.64 18.27
N PHE A 193 -38.83 -18.55 18.82
CA PHE A 193 -38.13 -18.29 20.12
C PHE A 193 -36.71 -18.84 20.41
N PRO A 194 -35.90 -18.16 21.28
CA PRO A 194 -35.80 -16.73 21.59
C PRO A 194 -34.40 -16.14 21.32
N ASN A 195 -34.39 -14.88 20.86
CA ASN A 195 -33.37 -13.83 21.04
C ASN A 195 -31.94 -14.27 21.49
N VAL A 196 -31.10 -14.58 20.51
CA VAL A 196 -29.67 -14.23 20.59
C VAL A 196 -29.41 -13.29 19.42
N LYS A 197 -29.12 -12.02 19.73
CA LYS A 197 -28.54 -11.08 18.78
C LYS A 197 -27.17 -11.61 18.36
N SER A 198 -27.13 -12.47 17.33
CA SER A 198 -25.91 -12.80 16.63
C SER A 198 -25.67 -11.71 15.59
N GLU A 199 -25.08 -10.60 16.03
CA GLU A 199 -24.59 -9.55 15.14
C GLU A 199 -23.46 -10.09 14.25
N GLY A 200 -23.83 -10.60 13.07
CA GLY A 200 -23.19 -10.42 11.75
C GLY A 200 -21.66 -10.36 11.56
N THR A 201 -20.81 -10.80 12.49
CA THR A 201 -19.35 -10.56 12.46
C THR A 201 -18.50 -11.77 12.05
N GLU A 202 -18.95 -13.01 12.26
CA GLU A 202 -18.13 -14.21 11.98
C GLU A 202 -17.95 -14.52 10.48
N LYS A 203 -18.83 -14.03 9.59
CA LYS A 203 -18.77 -14.34 8.15
C LYS A 203 -17.72 -13.53 7.37
N ASP A 204 -17.29 -12.38 7.89
CA ASP A 204 -16.36 -11.47 7.20
C ASP A 204 -14.90 -11.64 7.70
N GLU A 205 -14.68 -12.35 8.82
CA GLU A 205 -13.36 -12.60 9.43
C GLU A 205 -12.26 -13.15 8.49
N PRO A 206 -12.52 -14.12 7.60
CA PRO A 206 -11.49 -14.58 6.66
C PRO A 206 -11.09 -13.49 5.66
N TRP A 207 -12.03 -12.65 5.22
CA TRP A 207 -11.75 -11.63 4.21
C TRP A 207 -10.97 -10.46 4.79
N ASP A 208 -11.25 -10.09 6.04
CA ASP A 208 -10.41 -9.16 6.81
C ASP A 208 -8.99 -9.72 6.99
N SER A 209 -8.86 -11.01 7.29
CA SER A 209 -7.56 -11.67 7.38
C SER A 209 -6.80 -11.62 6.05
N LEU A 210 -7.48 -11.85 4.92
CA LEU A 210 -6.88 -11.76 3.58
C LEU A 210 -6.50 -10.30 3.22
N HIS A 211 -7.30 -9.32 3.60
CA HIS A 211 -6.97 -7.89 3.47
C HIS A 211 -5.67 -7.56 4.19
N TRP A 212 -5.55 -7.91 5.47
CA TRP A 212 -4.33 -7.66 6.23
C TRP A 212 -3.15 -8.49 5.72
N ALA A 213 -3.39 -9.70 5.20
CA ALA A 213 -2.34 -10.51 4.58
C ALA A 213 -1.66 -9.79 3.42
N VAL A 214 -2.43 -9.17 2.50
CA VAL A 214 -1.88 -8.36 1.40
C VAL A 214 -0.95 -7.29 1.96
N ILE A 215 -1.41 -6.54 2.96
CA ILE A 215 -0.65 -5.45 3.57
C ILE A 215 0.66 -5.97 4.18
N HIS A 216 0.60 -6.96 5.07
CA HIS A 216 1.79 -7.44 5.77
C HIS A 216 2.76 -8.14 4.81
N PHE A 217 2.25 -8.89 3.83
CA PHE A 217 3.08 -9.51 2.80
C PHE A 217 3.86 -8.45 2.02
N THR A 218 3.18 -7.41 1.51
CA THR A 218 3.84 -6.35 0.77
C THR A 218 4.91 -5.64 1.60
N HIS A 219 4.63 -5.31 2.85
CA HIS A 219 5.63 -4.66 3.73
C HIS A 219 6.81 -5.56 4.05
N GLY A 220 6.59 -6.86 4.24
CA GLY A 220 7.67 -7.83 4.46
C GLY A 220 8.59 -7.90 3.24
N ILE A 221 8.00 -8.11 2.05
CA ILE A 221 8.74 -8.20 0.79
C ILE A 221 9.47 -6.90 0.45
N SER A 222 8.86 -5.73 0.66
CA SER A 222 9.51 -4.45 0.37
C SER A 222 10.75 -4.20 1.25
N LYS A 223 10.73 -4.68 2.51
CA LYS A 223 11.82 -4.46 3.45
C LYS A 223 13.04 -5.32 3.21
N TRP A 224 12.86 -6.54 2.69
CA TRP A 224 13.98 -7.42 2.38
C TRP A 224 14.68 -7.12 1.06
N GLY A 225 14.13 -6.20 0.27
CA GLY A 225 14.48 -6.13 -1.14
C GLY A 225 13.91 -7.34 -1.89
N LEU A 226 13.69 -7.17 -3.19
CA LEU A 226 12.99 -8.17 -4.01
C LEU A 226 13.84 -9.41 -4.33
N LEU A 227 15.11 -9.51 -3.89
CA LEU A 227 16.08 -10.41 -4.52
C LEU A 227 17.06 -11.20 -3.62
N ASP A 228 17.14 -10.97 -2.30
CA ASP A 228 18.24 -11.60 -1.53
C ASP A 228 17.90 -12.99 -0.93
N HIS A 229 16.62 -13.36 -0.77
CA HIS A 229 16.22 -14.54 0.03
C HIS A 229 15.04 -15.37 -0.50
N THR A 230 14.86 -15.50 -1.83
CA THR A 230 13.68 -16.17 -2.41
C THR A 230 13.89 -17.59 -2.94
N GLU A 231 14.92 -18.34 -2.48
CA GLU A 231 15.50 -19.55 -3.13
C GLU A 231 14.47 -20.58 -3.66
N SER A 232 13.38 -20.83 -2.94
CA SER A 232 12.33 -21.76 -3.39
C SER A 232 11.52 -21.29 -4.61
N LEU A 233 11.35 -19.98 -4.80
CA LEU A 233 10.73 -19.43 -6.02
C LEU A 233 11.68 -19.55 -7.23
N PHE A 234 12.95 -19.94 -7.02
CA PHE A 234 13.94 -20.16 -8.08
C PHE A 234 13.78 -21.52 -8.79
N ASP A 235 13.03 -22.49 -8.26
CA ASP A 235 12.70 -23.70 -9.05
C ASP A 235 11.59 -23.37 -10.06
N MET A 236 11.99 -22.64 -11.08
CA MET A 236 11.17 -22.21 -12.21
C MET A 236 10.50 -23.40 -12.90
N ARG A 237 11.14 -24.57 -12.90
CA ARG A 237 10.57 -25.79 -13.50
C ARG A 237 9.37 -26.28 -12.71
N LYS A 238 9.43 -26.28 -11.38
CA LYS A 238 8.33 -26.71 -10.51
C LYS A 238 7.23 -25.66 -10.37
N THR A 239 7.58 -24.38 -10.29
CA THR A 239 6.62 -23.31 -9.93
C THR A 239 5.84 -22.75 -11.12
N THR A 240 6.33 -22.91 -12.36
CA THR A 240 5.68 -22.31 -13.54
C THR A 240 4.26 -22.81 -13.77
N ILE A 241 4.00 -24.11 -13.66
CA ILE A 241 2.66 -24.68 -13.88
C ILE A 241 1.65 -24.13 -12.85
N PRO A 242 1.92 -24.19 -11.52
CA PRO A 242 1.05 -23.58 -10.52
C PRO A 242 0.85 -22.06 -10.71
N CYS A 243 1.91 -21.30 -10.99
CA CYS A 243 1.80 -19.86 -11.24
C CYS A 243 0.92 -19.55 -12.46
N CYS A 244 1.07 -20.31 -13.55
CA CYS A 244 0.20 -20.16 -14.71
C CYS A 244 -1.27 -20.43 -14.35
N ALA A 245 -1.55 -21.44 -13.51
CA ALA A 245 -2.91 -21.73 -13.05
C ALA A 245 -3.49 -20.59 -12.20
N MET A 246 -2.70 -20.03 -11.28
CA MET A 246 -3.07 -18.86 -10.48
C MET A 246 -3.37 -17.64 -11.36
N LEU A 247 -2.53 -17.35 -12.36
CA LEU A 247 -2.75 -16.23 -13.27
C LEU A 247 -4.00 -16.40 -14.14
N ARG A 248 -4.28 -17.61 -14.63
CA ARG A 248 -5.55 -17.90 -15.32
C ARG A 248 -6.74 -17.74 -14.40
N THR A 249 -6.59 -18.13 -13.14
CA THR A 249 -7.62 -17.95 -12.11
C THR A 249 -7.90 -16.47 -11.88
N PHE A 250 -6.87 -15.66 -11.69
CA PHE A 250 -6.98 -14.20 -11.67
C PHE A 250 -7.75 -13.67 -12.89
N ALA A 251 -7.36 -14.07 -14.11
CA ALA A 251 -8.01 -13.62 -15.33
C ALA A 251 -9.51 -13.96 -15.37
N LYS A 252 -9.88 -15.15 -14.91
CA LYS A 252 -11.28 -15.60 -14.81
C LYS A 252 -12.08 -14.74 -13.81
N ILE A 253 -11.54 -14.51 -12.62
CA ILE A 253 -12.21 -13.72 -11.57
C ILE A 253 -12.41 -12.28 -12.05
N THR A 254 -11.34 -11.66 -12.54
CA THR A 254 -11.35 -10.30 -13.07
C THR A 254 -12.35 -10.16 -14.22
N ARG A 255 -12.35 -11.10 -15.18
CA ARG A 255 -13.34 -11.12 -16.26
C ARG A 255 -14.76 -11.27 -15.72
N SER A 256 -14.99 -12.12 -14.73
CA SER A 256 -16.31 -12.29 -14.12
C SER A 256 -16.82 -11.02 -13.46
N ILE A 257 -15.98 -10.31 -12.70
CA ILE A 257 -16.35 -9.02 -12.08
C ILE A 257 -16.68 -7.97 -13.15
N LEU A 258 -15.85 -7.87 -14.19
CA LEU A 258 -16.00 -6.83 -15.21
C LEU A 258 -17.17 -7.12 -16.18
N MET A 259 -17.50 -8.38 -16.44
CA MET A 259 -18.59 -8.81 -17.33
C MET A 259 -19.95 -8.90 -16.63
N MET A 260 -20.01 -8.87 -15.29
CA MET A 260 -21.28 -8.88 -14.55
C MET A 260 -22.20 -7.69 -14.90
N ASN A 261 -21.65 -6.61 -15.47
CA ASN A 261 -22.39 -5.39 -15.79
C ASN A 261 -22.24 -5.03 -17.28
N GLU A 262 -22.94 -5.77 -18.15
CA GLU A 262 -22.94 -5.60 -19.61
C GLU A 262 -23.27 -4.18 -20.09
N LYS A 263 -23.94 -3.37 -19.26
CA LYS A 263 -24.45 -2.04 -19.63
C LYS A 263 -23.45 -0.88 -19.50
N MET A 264 -22.26 -1.04 -18.90
CA MET A 264 -21.41 0.13 -18.64
C MET A 264 -19.89 -0.07 -18.71
N MET A 265 -19.40 -1.30 -18.61
CA MET A 265 -17.97 -1.60 -18.66
C MET A 265 -17.58 -2.09 -20.06
N ILE A 266 -17.49 -1.19 -21.03
CA ILE A 266 -16.87 -1.52 -22.31
C ILE A 266 -15.37 -1.67 -22.04
N LEU A 267 -14.94 -2.91 -21.82
CA LEU A 267 -13.53 -3.25 -21.86
C LEU A 267 -13.01 -2.90 -23.24
N ASN A 268 -11.86 -2.23 -23.29
CA ASN A 268 -11.25 -1.92 -24.57
C ASN A 268 -10.78 -3.23 -25.24
N LYS A 269 -10.53 -3.18 -26.56
CA LYS A 269 -10.12 -4.36 -27.33
C LYS A 269 -8.82 -4.99 -26.78
N GLU A 270 -7.95 -4.19 -26.18
CA GLU A 270 -6.66 -4.61 -25.63
C GLU A 270 -6.81 -5.36 -24.31
N GLU A 271 -7.65 -4.90 -23.40
CA GLU A 271 -8.02 -5.53 -22.13
C GLU A 271 -8.67 -6.89 -22.39
N ILE A 272 -9.60 -6.97 -23.35
CA ILE A 272 -10.25 -8.23 -23.75
C ILE A 272 -9.23 -9.20 -24.34
N ARG A 273 -8.38 -8.71 -25.26
CA ARG A 273 -7.32 -9.51 -25.89
C ARG A 273 -6.33 -10.01 -24.84
N PHE A 274 -5.93 -9.15 -23.90
CA PHE A 274 -5.01 -9.48 -22.83
C PHE A 274 -5.59 -10.55 -21.91
N LEU A 275 -6.79 -10.34 -21.37
CA LEU A 275 -7.49 -11.32 -20.52
C LEU A 275 -7.64 -12.67 -21.23
N SER A 276 -7.99 -12.66 -22.52
CA SER A 276 -8.11 -13.88 -23.33
C SER A 276 -6.75 -14.55 -23.53
N TYR A 277 -5.69 -13.77 -23.77
CA TYR A 277 -4.34 -14.27 -23.99
C TYR A 277 -3.75 -14.89 -22.72
N ILE A 278 -3.79 -14.20 -21.57
CA ILE A 278 -3.24 -14.72 -20.30
C ILE A 278 -4.03 -15.93 -19.80
N ALA A 279 -5.29 -16.08 -20.19
CA ALA A 279 -6.10 -17.27 -19.91
C ALA A 279 -5.58 -18.52 -20.64
N THR A 280 -4.80 -18.37 -21.71
CA THR A 280 -4.19 -19.50 -22.43
C THR A 280 -2.96 -20.05 -21.73
N LYS A 281 -2.56 -21.29 -22.07
CA LYS A 281 -1.30 -21.87 -21.58
C LYS A 281 -0.07 -21.09 -22.03
N GLU A 282 -0.05 -20.68 -23.29
CA GLU A 282 1.03 -19.91 -23.88
C GLU A 282 1.15 -18.52 -23.25
N GLY A 283 0.06 -17.75 -23.18
CA GLY A 283 0.11 -16.38 -22.68
C GLY A 283 0.45 -16.28 -21.20
N SER A 284 -0.09 -17.16 -20.36
CA SER A 284 0.31 -17.23 -18.94
C SER A 284 1.80 -17.57 -18.78
N SER A 285 2.33 -18.47 -19.60
CA SER A 285 3.75 -18.84 -19.54
C SER A 285 4.66 -17.73 -20.04
N ARG A 286 4.26 -17.01 -21.10
CA ARG A 286 5.01 -15.86 -21.62
C ARG A 286 5.05 -14.71 -20.61
N TRP A 287 3.92 -14.35 -20.00
CA TRP A 287 3.87 -13.27 -19.01
C TRP A 287 4.82 -13.50 -17.83
N LEU A 288 4.97 -14.76 -17.39
CA LEU A 288 5.88 -15.15 -16.31
C LEU A 288 7.36 -15.24 -16.72
N ALA A 289 7.68 -15.15 -18.01
CA ALA A 289 9.02 -15.44 -18.56
C ALA A 289 9.69 -14.27 -19.29
N THR A 290 8.96 -13.23 -19.70
CA THR A 290 9.51 -12.15 -20.53
C THR A 290 10.18 -11.05 -19.71
N SER A 291 11.51 -10.94 -19.75
CA SER A 291 12.22 -9.74 -19.26
C SER A 291 12.40 -8.65 -20.33
N HIS A 292 12.39 -8.96 -21.62
CA HIS A 292 12.45 -7.98 -22.69
C HIS A 292 11.56 -8.38 -23.86
N ASN A 293 10.35 -7.82 -23.89
CA ASN A 293 9.73 -7.18 -25.05
C ASN A 293 8.29 -6.89 -24.69
N THR A 294 7.86 -5.68 -25.02
CA THR A 294 6.45 -5.33 -25.19
C THR A 294 5.68 -6.49 -25.79
N VAL A 295 4.42 -6.65 -25.40
CA VAL A 295 3.46 -7.53 -26.07
C VAL A 295 3.24 -7.00 -27.50
N SER A 296 4.23 -7.11 -28.37
CA SER A 296 4.04 -7.11 -29.80
C SER A 296 3.49 -8.50 -30.12
N LEU A 297 2.28 -8.51 -30.66
CA LEU A 297 1.64 -9.66 -31.29
C LEU A 297 2.63 -10.37 -32.23
N PRO A 298 2.40 -11.65 -32.55
CA PRO A 298 3.20 -12.36 -33.54
C PRO A 298 2.98 -11.74 -34.92
N SER A 299 3.81 -10.75 -35.27
CA SER A 299 4.07 -10.36 -36.64
C SER A 299 5.12 -11.34 -37.18
N SER A 300 4.74 -12.08 -38.20
CA SER A 300 5.60 -12.95 -38.97
C SER A 300 6.80 -12.19 -39.55
N SER A 301 7.99 -12.37 -38.97
CA SER A 301 9.25 -12.30 -39.71
C SER A 301 10.40 -12.89 -38.88
N SER A 302 11.04 -13.88 -39.49
CA SER A 302 12.29 -14.50 -39.07
C SER A 302 13.43 -13.49 -39.10
N SER A 303 14.13 -13.28 -37.99
CA SER A 303 15.55 -12.92 -38.05
C SER A 303 16.31 -13.50 -36.85
N THR A 304 17.24 -14.37 -37.20
CA THR A 304 18.28 -14.95 -36.36
C THR A 304 19.34 -13.89 -36.05
N HIS A 305 19.50 -13.52 -34.79
CA HIS A 305 20.80 -13.13 -34.25
C HIS A 305 20.91 -13.59 -32.81
N ARG A 306 21.70 -14.66 -32.61
CA ARG A 306 22.30 -15.01 -31.33
C ARG A 306 23.52 -14.12 -31.19
N ASP A 307 23.61 -13.33 -30.12
CA ASP A 307 24.83 -13.15 -29.32
C ASP A 307 24.56 -12.21 -28.12
N HIS A 308 25.28 -12.46 -27.02
CA HIS A 308 25.17 -11.90 -25.65
C HIS A 308 24.07 -12.51 -24.75
N LYS A 309 24.37 -13.65 -24.09
CA LYS A 309 23.42 -14.41 -23.25
C LYS A 309 23.74 -14.56 -21.75
N GLU A 310 24.91 -14.17 -21.23
CA GLU A 310 25.18 -14.39 -19.80
C GLU A 310 24.58 -13.31 -18.90
N GLY A 311 24.81 -12.02 -19.15
CA GLY A 311 24.19 -10.93 -18.39
C GLY A 311 22.66 -10.80 -18.55
N ASN A 312 22.11 -11.26 -19.67
CA ASN A 312 20.66 -11.23 -19.93
C ASN A 312 19.89 -12.34 -19.20
N THR A 313 20.55 -13.42 -18.80
CA THR A 313 19.87 -14.58 -18.18
C THR A 313 19.57 -14.32 -16.71
N GLU A 314 20.51 -13.74 -15.96
CA GLU A 314 20.32 -13.40 -14.54
C GLU A 314 19.24 -12.32 -14.36
N VAL A 315 19.28 -11.24 -15.15
CA VAL A 315 18.25 -10.19 -15.17
C VAL A 315 16.87 -10.79 -15.49
N SER A 316 16.81 -11.78 -16.39
CA SER A 316 15.56 -12.46 -16.74
C SER A 316 15.00 -13.30 -15.60
N ILE A 317 15.86 -13.97 -14.84
CA ILE A 317 15.48 -14.77 -13.67
C ILE A 317 14.94 -13.87 -12.57
N CYS A 318 15.64 -12.79 -12.22
CA CYS A 318 15.23 -11.81 -11.20
C CYS A 318 13.85 -11.21 -11.54
N PHE A 319 13.65 -10.82 -12.80
CA PHE A 319 12.38 -10.30 -13.25
C PHE A 319 11.24 -11.33 -13.13
N ALA A 320 11.50 -12.57 -13.56
CA ALA A 320 10.50 -13.64 -13.49
C ALA A 320 10.13 -13.99 -12.03
N GLN A 321 11.04 -13.78 -11.08
CA GLN A 321 10.77 -13.93 -9.65
C GLN A 321 9.90 -12.81 -9.11
N GLN A 322 10.22 -11.57 -9.46
CA GLN A 322 9.40 -10.40 -9.13
C GLN A 322 7.95 -10.59 -9.59
N ARG A 323 7.73 -11.13 -10.80
CA ARG A 323 6.39 -11.47 -11.31
C ARG A 323 5.66 -12.51 -10.47
N ARG A 324 6.36 -13.51 -9.93
CA ARG A 324 5.77 -14.55 -9.09
C ARG A 324 5.39 -14.00 -7.72
N LEU A 325 6.20 -13.11 -7.16
CA LEU A 325 5.88 -12.40 -5.92
C LEU A 325 4.67 -11.49 -6.09
N GLN A 326 4.55 -10.78 -7.21
CA GLN A 326 3.38 -9.96 -7.55
C GLN A 326 2.09 -10.78 -7.72
N LEU A 327 2.19 -12.03 -8.18
CA LEU A 327 1.02 -12.85 -8.48
C LEU A 327 0.18 -13.15 -7.24
N LEU A 328 0.81 -13.24 -6.07
CA LEU A 328 0.13 -13.49 -4.80
C LEU A 328 -0.85 -12.36 -4.44
N PRO A 329 -0.41 -11.09 -4.28
CA PRO A 329 -1.33 -10.00 -4.03
C PRO A 329 -2.30 -9.76 -5.20
N LEU A 330 -1.93 -10.02 -6.47
CA LEU A 330 -2.88 -9.94 -7.59
C LEU A 330 -4.08 -10.87 -7.38
N LEU A 331 -3.83 -12.15 -7.06
CA LEU A 331 -4.88 -13.13 -6.86
C LEU A 331 -5.73 -12.78 -5.63
N TRP A 332 -5.09 -12.43 -4.50
CA TRP A 332 -5.81 -12.10 -3.28
C TRP A 332 -6.68 -10.85 -3.43
N MET A 333 -6.18 -9.80 -4.09
CA MET A 333 -6.97 -8.61 -4.39
C MET A 333 -8.14 -8.91 -5.33
N ALA A 334 -7.97 -9.80 -6.32
CA ALA A 334 -9.08 -10.22 -7.17
C ALA A 334 -10.16 -10.99 -6.38
N LEU A 335 -9.75 -11.84 -5.43
CA LEU A 335 -10.67 -12.53 -4.51
C LEU A 335 -11.39 -11.55 -3.58
N LEU A 336 -10.67 -10.60 -2.98
CA LEU A 336 -11.25 -9.54 -2.15
C LEU A 336 -12.23 -8.67 -2.95
N ALA A 337 -11.87 -8.28 -4.17
CA ALA A 337 -12.73 -7.53 -5.07
C ALA A 337 -14.03 -8.30 -5.34
N ARG A 338 -13.90 -9.59 -5.71
CA ARG A 338 -15.05 -10.46 -5.99
C ARG A 338 -15.98 -10.60 -4.78
N HIS A 339 -15.43 -10.84 -3.61
CA HIS A 339 -16.20 -10.92 -2.36
C HIS A 339 -16.91 -9.60 -2.07
N SER A 340 -16.20 -8.47 -2.19
CA SER A 340 -16.75 -7.13 -1.98
C SER A 340 -17.91 -6.81 -2.93
N VAL A 341 -17.79 -7.18 -4.20
CA VAL A 341 -18.86 -7.04 -5.21
C VAL A 341 -20.11 -7.83 -4.81
N ASN A 342 -19.93 -9.06 -4.33
CA ASN A 342 -21.05 -9.93 -3.99
C ASN A 342 -21.84 -9.43 -2.78
N LEU A 343 -21.25 -8.71 -1.83
CA LEU A 343 -21.93 -8.36 -0.58
C LEU A 343 -22.88 -7.14 -0.67
N HIS A 344 -23.04 -6.47 -1.83
CA HIS A 344 -24.04 -5.40 -2.12
C HIS A 344 -24.20 -4.29 -1.05
N LYS A 345 -23.14 -3.81 -0.37
CA LYS A 345 -23.18 -2.61 0.52
C LYS A 345 -22.23 -1.51 0.04
N ARG A 346 -22.58 -0.25 0.35
CA ARG A 346 -21.95 0.99 -0.15
C ARG A 346 -20.46 1.21 0.20
N HIS A 347 -19.88 0.44 1.13
CA HIS A 347 -18.51 0.68 1.64
C HIS A 347 -17.59 -0.56 1.58
N GLN A 348 -17.98 -1.58 0.83
CA GLN A 348 -17.30 -2.89 0.88
C GLN A 348 -15.98 -2.95 0.12
N LEU A 349 -15.75 -2.03 -0.82
CA LEU A 349 -14.50 -2.00 -1.57
C LEU A 349 -13.38 -1.29 -0.81
N TYR A 350 -13.65 -0.61 0.32
CA TYR A 350 -12.59 0.10 1.05
C TYR A 350 -11.44 -0.79 1.53
N PRO A 351 -11.66 -1.97 2.13
CA PRO A 351 -10.56 -2.87 2.49
C PRO A 351 -9.72 -3.25 1.26
N SER A 352 -10.37 -3.57 0.14
CA SER A 352 -9.72 -3.94 -1.12
C SER A 352 -8.92 -2.78 -1.74
N ARG A 353 -9.48 -1.57 -1.75
CA ARG A 353 -8.82 -0.34 -2.22
C ARG A 353 -7.63 0.00 -1.33
N HIS A 354 -7.79 -0.08 -0.01
CA HIS A 354 -6.71 0.12 0.95
C HIS A 354 -5.58 -0.91 0.76
N ALA A 355 -5.91 -2.19 0.56
CA ALA A 355 -4.94 -3.23 0.24
C ALA A 355 -4.16 -2.90 -1.04
N LEU A 356 -4.87 -2.49 -2.10
CA LEU A 356 -4.27 -2.13 -3.38
C LEU A 356 -3.28 -0.97 -3.23
N LEU A 357 -3.65 0.10 -2.54
CA LEU A 357 -2.78 1.26 -2.32
C LEU A 357 -1.45 0.86 -1.66
N ARG A 358 -1.47 -0.12 -0.75
CA ARG A 358 -0.24 -0.65 -0.13
C ARG A 358 0.54 -1.56 -1.08
N ALA A 359 -0.14 -2.29 -1.95
CA ALA A 359 0.46 -3.19 -2.91
C ALA A 359 1.11 -2.50 -4.12
N LEU A 360 0.77 -1.23 -4.40
CA LEU A 360 1.26 -0.49 -5.58
C LEU A 360 2.78 -0.50 -5.73
N LEU A 361 3.54 -0.44 -4.63
CA LEU A 361 5.01 -0.48 -4.67
C LEU A 361 5.56 -1.75 -5.32
N LEU A 362 4.84 -2.87 -5.29
CA LEU A 362 5.25 -4.11 -5.93
C LEU A 362 5.09 -4.05 -7.46
N PHE A 363 4.34 -3.07 -7.97
CA PHE A 363 4.03 -2.87 -9.39
C PHE A 363 4.70 -1.61 -9.95
N SER A 364 5.85 -1.20 -9.40
CA SER A 364 6.67 -0.16 -10.03
C SER A 364 6.93 -0.48 -11.51
N LYS A 365 7.24 0.53 -12.32
CA LYS A 365 7.47 0.42 -13.76
C LYS A 365 8.43 -0.71 -14.13
N GLU A 366 9.49 -0.89 -13.35
CA GLU A 366 10.49 -1.95 -13.53
C GLU A 366 9.86 -3.35 -13.54
N ALA A 367 8.77 -3.48 -12.79
CA ALA A 367 8.03 -4.71 -12.58
C ALA A 367 6.98 -4.98 -13.68
N LYS A 368 6.76 -4.05 -14.63
CA LYS A 368 5.94 -4.15 -15.86
C LYS A 368 4.50 -4.64 -15.64
N GLY A 369 3.86 -4.28 -14.52
CA GLY A 369 2.53 -4.74 -14.08
C GLY A 369 1.32 -4.09 -14.74
N ASP A 370 1.52 -3.24 -15.74
CA ASP A 370 0.60 -2.18 -16.16
C ASP A 370 -0.82 -2.71 -16.42
N MET A 371 -0.98 -3.68 -17.32
CA MET A 371 -2.30 -4.17 -17.73
C MET A 371 -3.03 -4.94 -16.61
N VAL A 372 -2.32 -5.75 -15.82
CA VAL A 372 -2.95 -6.49 -14.71
C VAL A 372 -3.41 -5.54 -13.59
N LEU A 373 -2.64 -4.47 -13.36
CA LEU A 373 -2.98 -3.45 -12.39
C LEU A 373 -4.14 -2.57 -12.85
N THR A 374 -4.14 -2.13 -14.12
CA THR A 374 -5.26 -1.40 -14.73
C THR A 374 -6.56 -2.18 -14.58
N LEU A 375 -6.56 -3.48 -14.89
CA LEU A 375 -7.73 -4.34 -14.74
C LEU A 375 -8.22 -4.45 -13.28
N LEU A 376 -7.31 -4.53 -12.30
CA LEU A 376 -7.67 -4.53 -10.89
C LEU A 376 -8.26 -3.19 -10.45
N VAL A 377 -7.66 -2.08 -10.88
CA VAL A 377 -8.20 -0.74 -10.63
C VAL A 377 -9.61 -0.63 -11.18
N ARG A 378 -9.88 -1.15 -12.38
CA ARG A 378 -11.24 -1.21 -12.93
C ARG A 378 -12.20 -2.01 -12.06
N CYS A 379 -11.77 -3.14 -11.52
CA CYS A 379 -12.60 -3.93 -10.61
C CYS A 379 -12.93 -3.19 -9.30
N LEU A 380 -12.04 -2.33 -8.81
CA LEU A 380 -12.13 -1.73 -7.48
C LEU A 380 -12.65 -0.28 -7.47
N TYR A 381 -12.37 0.50 -8.52
CA TYR A 381 -12.63 1.94 -8.58
C TYR A 381 -13.74 2.34 -9.54
N PHE A 382 -14.19 1.41 -10.38
CA PHE A 382 -15.22 1.67 -11.39
C PHE A 382 -16.45 0.78 -11.20
N HIS A 383 -16.47 0.01 -10.10
CA HIS A 383 -17.55 -0.83 -9.64
C HIS A 383 -18.05 -0.22 -8.32
N PRO A 384 -19.28 0.34 -8.22
CA PRO A 384 -20.59 -0.34 -8.25
C PRO A 384 -21.59 0.20 -9.31
N PRO A 385 -22.79 -0.40 -9.48
CA PRO A 385 -23.76 -0.03 -10.52
C PRO A 385 -24.32 1.41 -10.39
N ASP A 386 -24.40 1.97 -9.19
CA ASP A 386 -25.18 3.22 -8.97
C ASP A 386 -24.33 4.45 -8.63
N VAL A 387 -23.10 4.26 -8.16
CA VAL A 387 -22.25 5.32 -7.63
C VAL A 387 -20.86 5.22 -8.28
N ARG A 388 -20.17 6.33 -8.52
CA ARG A 388 -18.74 6.31 -8.89
C ARG A 388 -17.89 6.67 -7.68
N VAL A 389 -16.66 6.22 -7.66
CA VAL A 389 -15.71 6.54 -6.59
C VAL A 389 -15.53 8.05 -6.43
N SER A 390 -15.35 8.51 -5.19
CA SER A 390 -15.14 9.92 -4.88
C SER A 390 -13.86 10.47 -5.54
N SER A 391 -13.85 11.77 -5.83
CA SER A 391 -12.67 12.48 -6.35
C SER A 391 -11.43 12.28 -5.47
N VAL A 392 -11.62 12.23 -4.15
CA VAL A 392 -10.54 12.03 -3.17
C VAL A 392 -9.91 10.65 -3.28
N GLU A 393 -10.71 9.58 -3.31
CA GLU A 393 -10.20 8.21 -3.45
C GLU A 393 -9.47 8.00 -4.79
N MET A 394 -10.01 8.58 -5.87
CA MET A 394 -9.33 8.57 -7.18
C MET A 394 -8.02 9.38 -7.16
N GLY A 395 -8.02 10.56 -6.53
CA GLY A 395 -6.83 11.38 -6.36
C GLY A 395 -5.72 10.66 -5.59
N VAL A 396 -6.08 9.99 -4.48
CA VAL A 396 -5.16 9.17 -3.69
C VAL A 396 -4.56 8.05 -4.54
N LEU A 397 -5.37 7.30 -5.29
CA LEU A 397 -4.88 6.24 -6.16
C LEU A 397 -3.84 6.76 -7.15
N LEU A 398 -4.19 7.82 -7.89
CA LEU A 398 -3.33 8.39 -8.93
C LEU A 398 -2.03 8.94 -8.35
N ALA A 399 -2.10 9.69 -7.25
CA ALA A 399 -0.91 10.25 -6.61
C ALA A 399 0.03 9.15 -6.05
N GLN A 400 -0.52 8.05 -5.53
CA GLN A 400 0.29 6.92 -5.10
C GLN A 400 0.91 6.16 -6.28
N MET A 401 0.19 6.01 -7.39
CA MET A 401 0.73 5.42 -8.62
C MET A 401 1.90 6.25 -9.18
N GLU A 402 1.81 7.57 -9.12
CA GLU A 402 2.89 8.48 -9.51
C GLU A 402 4.09 8.36 -8.58
N ARG A 403 3.87 8.42 -7.27
CA ARG A 403 4.94 8.34 -6.26
C ARG A 403 5.73 7.04 -6.36
N HIS A 404 5.05 5.93 -6.68
CA HIS A 404 5.69 4.63 -6.83
C HIS A 404 6.13 4.32 -8.27
N GLU A 405 6.05 5.32 -9.16
CA GLU A 405 6.41 5.20 -10.58
C GLU A 405 5.83 3.95 -11.23
N VAL A 406 4.56 3.66 -10.94
CA VAL A 406 3.87 2.45 -11.40
C VAL A 406 3.80 2.41 -12.92
N PHE A 407 3.51 3.56 -13.53
CA PHE A 407 3.49 3.74 -14.98
C PHE A 407 4.61 4.69 -15.40
N SER A 408 5.01 4.62 -16.66
CA SER A 408 6.01 5.54 -17.20
C SER A 408 5.51 6.98 -17.12
N SER A 409 6.23 7.79 -16.34
CA SER A 409 6.02 9.23 -16.20
C SER A 409 6.37 9.92 -17.52
N SER A 410 5.38 10.27 -18.33
CA SER A 410 5.57 11.11 -19.52
C SER A 410 5.71 12.60 -19.17
N LEU A 411 6.13 12.93 -17.95
CA LEU A 411 6.39 14.31 -17.53
C LEU A 411 7.57 14.94 -18.30
N SER A 412 8.36 14.14 -19.03
CA SER A 412 9.18 14.61 -20.14
C SER A 412 8.30 14.94 -21.36
N LEU A 413 7.56 16.05 -21.30
CA LEU A 413 6.81 16.62 -22.43
C LEU A 413 7.71 17.12 -23.59
N SER A 414 9.01 16.83 -23.56
CA SER A 414 10.00 17.26 -24.55
C SER A 414 10.08 16.38 -25.81
N SER A 415 9.25 15.35 -25.97
CA SER A 415 9.17 14.57 -27.21
C SER A 415 7.79 14.68 -27.85
N GLN A 416 7.68 15.58 -28.83
CA GLN A 416 6.56 15.71 -29.76
C GLN A 416 6.47 14.51 -30.74
N SER A 417 6.53 13.28 -30.24
CA SER A 417 6.18 12.08 -31.02
C SER A 417 4.95 11.43 -30.40
N SER A 418 3.81 11.78 -30.98
CA SER A 418 2.55 11.02 -31.05
C SER A 418 2.32 9.88 -30.03
N SER A 419 1.25 10.04 -29.24
CA SER A 419 0.31 8.98 -28.82
C SER A 419 0.64 8.05 -27.63
N SER A 420 1.42 8.45 -26.63
CA SER A 420 1.41 7.73 -25.35
C SER A 420 0.95 8.63 -24.20
N SER A 421 -0.37 8.77 -24.03
CA SER A 421 -0.91 9.25 -22.76
C SER A 421 -0.47 8.31 -21.64
N SER A 422 0.00 8.86 -20.52
CA SER A 422 0.28 8.03 -19.35
C SER A 422 -0.98 7.28 -18.90
N SER A 423 -0.85 6.02 -18.47
CA SER A 423 -2.00 5.20 -18.06
C SER A 423 -2.81 5.84 -16.92
N CYS A 424 -2.16 6.62 -16.04
CA CYS A 424 -2.83 7.42 -15.01
C CYS A 424 -3.83 8.43 -15.62
N VAL A 425 -3.43 9.10 -16.70
CA VAL A 425 -4.29 10.07 -17.39
C VAL A 425 -5.48 9.36 -18.04
N GLU A 426 -5.26 8.17 -18.62
CA GLU A 426 -6.35 7.39 -19.21
C GLU A 426 -7.35 6.91 -18.15
N LEU A 427 -6.86 6.44 -17.01
CA LEU A 427 -7.70 6.07 -15.86
C LEU A 427 -8.54 7.25 -15.38
N LEU A 428 -7.93 8.43 -15.22
CA LEU A 428 -8.66 9.63 -14.79
C LEU A 428 -9.70 10.05 -15.82
N ARG A 429 -9.38 10.04 -17.13
CA ARG A 429 -10.34 10.33 -18.21
C ARG A 429 -11.51 9.36 -18.21
N LEU A 430 -11.26 8.07 -17.98
CA LEU A 430 -12.32 7.07 -17.88
C LEU A 430 -13.24 7.34 -16.68
N TRP A 431 -12.67 7.71 -15.52
CA TRP A 431 -13.45 8.03 -14.34
C TRP A 431 -14.27 9.33 -14.50
N MET A 432 -13.67 10.34 -15.12
CA MET A 432 -14.29 11.64 -15.43
C MET A 432 -15.54 11.48 -16.29
N ARG A 433 -15.50 10.56 -17.27
CA ARG A 433 -16.63 10.22 -18.17
C ARG A 433 -17.75 9.44 -17.50
N MET A 434 -17.59 8.98 -16.26
CA MET A 434 -18.66 8.27 -15.56
C MET A 434 -19.72 9.28 -15.09
N GLU A 435 -20.87 9.28 -15.77
CA GLU A 435 -22.06 10.06 -15.38
C GLU A 435 -22.81 9.37 -14.23
N LYS A 436 -22.21 9.39 -13.03
CA LYS A 436 -22.79 8.82 -11.81
C LYS A 436 -22.63 9.75 -10.61
N VAL A 437 -23.53 9.59 -9.64
CA VAL A 437 -23.39 10.18 -8.31
C VAL A 437 -22.08 9.72 -7.70
N GLN A 438 -21.30 10.62 -7.10
CA GLN A 438 -20.05 10.25 -6.43
C GLN A 438 -20.31 9.68 -5.04
N GLU A 439 -19.48 8.72 -4.62
CA GLU A 439 -19.40 8.26 -3.23
C GLU A 439 -19.03 9.45 -2.32
N ASP A 440 -19.42 9.37 -1.05
CA ASP A 440 -19.01 10.36 -0.06
C ASP A 440 -17.48 10.41 0.04
N ALA A 441 -16.94 11.62 0.06
CA ALA A 441 -15.51 11.82 0.19
C ALA A 441 -15.06 11.49 1.62
N PRO A 442 -14.01 10.67 1.81
CA PRO A 442 -13.52 10.34 3.14
C PRO A 442 -12.97 11.58 3.85
N GLU A 443 -13.19 11.63 5.17
CA GLU A 443 -12.63 12.65 6.04
C GLU A 443 -11.30 12.21 6.66
N ALA A 444 -10.35 13.15 6.75
CA ALA A 444 -9.12 12.93 7.48
C ALA A 444 -9.39 12.82 8.99
N LYS A 445 -9.04 11.66 9.56
CA LYS A 445 -9.20 11.35 10.99
C LYS A 445 -8.09 11.92 11.88
N SER A 446 -6.99 12.39 11.30
CA SER A 446 -5.84 12.90 12.03
C SER A 446 -5.17 14.05 11.29
N ARG A 447 -4.38 14.88 11.99
CA ARG A 447 -3.59 15.95 11.35
C ARG A 447 -2.61 15.41 10.33
N ARG A 448 -1.91 14.32 10.65
CA ARG A 448 -1.02 13.62 9.73
C ARG A 448 -1.75 13.22 8.45
N ALA A 449 -2.98 12.71 8.56
CA ALA A 449 -3.80 12.38 7.40
C ALA A 449 -4.13 13.60 6.53
N VAL A 450 -4.28 14.78 7.12
CA VAL A 450 -4.49 16.01 6.34
C VAL A 450 -3.23 16.45 5.59
N TYR A 451 -2.05 16.37 6.21
CA TYR A 451 -0.79 16.63 5.49
C TYR A 451 -0.57 15.62 4.35
N ILE A 452 -0.90 14.35 4.61
CA ILE A 452 -0.94 13.30 3.56
C ILE A 452 -1.89 13.69 2.43
N ALA A 453 -3.04 14.30 2.71
CA ALA A 453 -4.01 14.69 1.69
C ALA A 453 -3.43 15.68 0.68
N PHE A 454 -2.64 16.68 1.11
CA PHE A 454 -1.95 17.59 0.19
C PHE A 454 -0.97 16.85 -0.73
N ARG A 455 -0.29 15.82 -0.21
CA ARG A 455 0.64 14.99 -1.00
C ARG A 455 -0.06 13.94 -1.87
N ASN A 456 -1.37 13.78 -1.74
CA ASN A 456 -2.19 12.84 -2.51
C ASN A 456 -2.97 13.55 -3.63
N ILE A 457 -2.47 14.71 -4.07
CA ILE A 457 -3.02 15.46 -5.21
C ILE A 457 -2.19 15.09 -6.44
N PRO A 458 -2.78 14.44 -7.46
CA PRO A 458 -2.02 13.88 -8.57
C PRO A 458 -1.55 14.96 -9.56
N LEU A 459 -0.30 14.84 -10.02
CA LEU A 459 0.28 15.75 -11.02
C LEU A 459 -0.24 15.47 -12.43
N CYS A 460 -0.54 14.21 -12.74
CA CYS A 460 -0.99 13.74 -14.05
C CYS A 460 -2.33 14.36 -14.45
N ALA A 461 -3.14 14.77 -13.48
CA ALA A 461 -4.40 15.46 -13.73
C ALA A 461 -4.17 16.72 -14.58
N LEU A 462 -3.06 17.45 -14.38
CA LEU A 462 -2.74 18.65 -15.14
C LEU A 462 -2.52 18.41 -16.65
N GLN A 463 -2.32 17.15 -17.07
CA GLN A 463 -2.21 16.78 -18.49
C GLN A 463 -3.58 16.70 -19.19
N ILE A 464 -4.69 16.77 -18.45
CA ILE A 464 -6.04 16.76 -18.99
C ILE A 464 -6.52 18.21 -19.13
N VAL A 465 -6.73 18.62 -20.38
CA VAL A 465 -7.35 19.91 -20.71
C VAL A 465 -8.80 19.64 -21.08
N GLY A 466 -9.72 20.17 -20.28
CA GLY A 466 -11.16 20.10 -20.54
C GLY A 466 -11.68 21.39 -21.19
N ASP A 467 -12.77 21.27 -21.94
CA ASP A 467 -13.42 22.43 -22.58
C ASP A 467 -14.15 23.33 -21.56
N HIS A 468 -14.47 22.79 -20.38
CA HIS A 468 -15.19 23.47 -19.30
C HIS A 468 -14.48 23.26 -17.97
N TYR A 469 -14.40 24.33 -17.14
CA TYR A 469 -13.76 24.28 -15.83
C TYR A 469 -14.65 23.58 -14.80
N THR A 470 -14.70 22.25 -14.89
CA THR A 470 -15.44 21.38 -13.98
C THR A 470 -14.54 20.22 -13.60
N SER A 471 -14.59 19.77 -12.34
CA SER A 471 -13.72 18.67 -11.85
C SER A 471 -13.99 17.32 -12.52
N THR A 472 -15.05 17.22 -13.33
CA THR A 472 -15.42 16.05 -14.10
C THR A 472 -14.92 16.06 -15.54
N VAL A 473 -14.40 17.18 -16.06
CA VAL A 473 -13.99 17.31 -17.47
C VAL A 473 -12.60 17.92 -17.60
N ASP A 474 -12.22 18.81 -16.69
CA ASP A 474 -10.92 19.47 -16.68
C ASP A 474 -10.08 19.01 -15.47
N GLY A 475 -8.82 18.67 -15.75
CA GLY A 475 -7.91 18.14 -14.74
C GLY A 475 -7.40 19.19 -13.77
N GLU A 476 -7.33 20.46 -14.17
CA GLU A 476 -6.98 21.54 -13.27
C GLU A 476 -8.13 21.83 -12.29
N ALA A 477 -9.37 21.81 -12.76
CA ALA A 477 -10.54 21.89 -11.89
C ALA A 477 -10.62 20.71 -10.89
N PHE A 478 -10.19 19.51 -11.30
CA PHE A 478 -10.08 18.35 -10.42
C PHE A 478 -9.03 18.58 -9.31
N VAL A 479 -7.84 19.07 -9.67
CA VAL A 479 -6.79 19.46 -8.71
C VAL A 479 -7.30 20.54 -7.75
N HIS A 480 -7.96 21.57 -8.28
CA HIS A 480 -8.54 22.66 -7.50
C HIS A 480 -9.52 22.15 -6.44
N GLU A 481 -10.43 21.23 -6.81
CA GLU A 481 -11.37 20.62 -5.87
C GLU A 481 -10.66 19.90 -4.72
N LEU A 482 -9.63 19.10 -5.03
CA LEU A 482 -8.86 18.37 -4.03
C LEU A 482 -8.09 19.30 -3.09
N LEU A 483 -7.47 20.36 -3.63
CA LEU A 483 -6.77 21.37 -2.84
C LEU A 483 -7.70 22.06 -1.86
N LEU A 484 -8.88 22.49 -2.32
CA LEU A 484 -9.88 23.14 -1.46
C LEU A 484 -10.36 22.20 -0.35
N ARG A 485 -10.65 20.93 -0.67
CA ARG A 485 -11.05 19.93 0.33
C ARG A 485 -9.95 19.70 1.36
N ALA A 486 -8.70 19.54 0.93
CA ALA A 486 -7.56 19.36 1.83
C ALA A 486 -7.38 20.59 2.75
N LEU A 487 -7.51 21.79 2.20
CA LEU A 487 -7.42 23.04 2.95
C LEU A 487 -8.52 23.19 4.00
N LEU A 488 -9.77 22.85 3.66
CA LEU A 488 -10.89 22.88 4.60
C LEU A 488 -10.72 21.88 5.75
N GLN A 489 -10.26 20.66 5.45
CA GLN A 489 -9.97 19.67 6.50
C GLN A 489 -8.77 20.10 7.35
N TRP A 490 -7.80 20.81 6.76
CA TRP A 490 -6.61 21.30 7.46
C TRP A 490 -6.95 22.42 8.44
N SER A 491 -7.74 23.40 8.01
CA SER A 491 -8.17 24.50 8.90
C SER A 491 -8.93 23.97 10.12
N PHE A 492 -9.82 22.99 9.92
CA PHE A 492 -10.54 22.33 11.00
C PHE A 492 -9.58 21.62 11.97
N ARG A 493 -8.69 20.75 11.46
CA ARG A 493 -7.81 19.90 12.30
C ARG A 493 -6.64 20.63 12.94
N VAL A 494 -6.19 21.76 12.39
CA VAL A 494 -5.07 22.57 12.92
C VAL A 494 -5.52 23.55 14.00
N SER A 495 -6.82 23.87 14.07
CA SER A 495 -7.40 24.68 15.14
C SER A 495 -7.25 24.04 16.54
N ASP A 496 -7.10 22.72 16.60
CA ASP A 496 -6.76 22.01 17.82
C ASP A 496 -5.35 22.40 18.30
N ASN A 497 -5.13 22.61 19.60
CA ASN A 497 -3.85 23.15 20.11
C ASN A 497 -2.72 22.12 20.31
N THR A 498 -2.94 20.83 20.06
CA THR A 498 -1.99 19.73 20.35
C THR A 498 -0.94 19.54 19.26
N SER A 499 0.29 20.01 19.42
CA SER A 499 1.39 19.65 18.49
C SER A 499 1.69 18.15 18.54
N PHE A 500 2.09 17.55 17.43
CA PHE A 500 2.60 16.17 17.40
C PHE A 500 4.06 16.14 16.91
N LYS A 501 4.82 15.13 17.34
CA LYS A 501 6.22 14.93 16.93
C LYS A 501 6.28 14.67 15.42
N GLY A 502 7.14 15.38 14.70
CA GLY A 502 7.29 15.28 13.24
C GLY A 502 6.35 16.16 12.41
N GLU A 503 5.57 17.06 13.01
CA GLU A 503 4.69 17.97 12.27
C GLU A 503 5.46 18.85 11.25
N LEU A 504 6.70 19.23 11.57
CA LEU A 504 7.54 20.03 10.67
C LEU A 504 7.98 19.23 9.43
N GLU A 505 8.30 17.94 9.59
CA GLU A 505 8.68 17.05 8.48
C GLU A 505 7.49 16.83 7.54
N GLU A 506 6.30 16.61 8.10
CA GLU A 506 5.08 16.48 7.32
C GLU A 506 4.75 17.77 6.54
N LEU A 507 5.03 18.95 7.12
CA LEU A 507 4.90 20.25 6.44
C LEU A 507 5.91 20.40 5.30
N LEU A 508 7.18 20.04 5.52
CA LEU A 508 8.21 20.10 4.49
C LEU A 508 7.86 19.20 3.30
N LEU A 509 7.52 17.95 3.55
CA LEU A 509 7.12 17.00 2.50
C LEU A 509 5.87 17.46 1.75
N SER A 510 4.93 18.11 2.45
CA SER A 510 3.74 18.69 1.82
C SER A 510 4.10 19.90 0.95
N ALA A 511 5.01 20.76 1.43
CA ALA A 511 5.46 21.94 0.69
C ALA A 511 6.22 21.56 -0.59
N GLN A 512 7.13 20.59 -0.53
CA GLN A 512 7.83 20.06 -1.69
C GLN A 512 6.83 19.62 -2.78
N HIS A 513 5.80 18.85 -2.41
CA HIS A 513 4.76 18.42 -3.35
C HIS A 513 3.95 19.59 -3.93
N MET A 514 3.60 20.58 -3.09
CA MET A 514 2.92 21.80 -3.56
C MET A 514 3.78 22.59 -4.56
N VAL A 515 5.10 22.60 -4.41
CA VAL A 515 6.00 23.22 -5.38
C VAL A 515 6.02 22.47 -6.70
N SER A 516 6.11 21.13 -6.68
CA SER A 516 5.99 20.33 -7.91
C SER A 516 4.67 20.56 -8.62
N LEU A 517 3.57 20.72 -7.86
CA LEU A 517 2.26 21.06 -8.41
C LEU A 517 2.24 22.48 -9.01
N LEU A 518 2.85 23.46 -8.34
CA LEU A 518 2.98 24.83 -8.83
C LEU A 518 3.74 24.89 -10.16
N GLU A 519 4.86 24.18 -10.25
CA GLU A 519 5.67 24.08 -11.47
C GLU A 519 4.88 23.43 -12.61
N GLY A 520 4.15 22.34 -12.31
CA GLY A 520 3.26 21.69 -13.27
C GLY A 520 2.15 22.60 -13.79
N ILE A 521 1.54 23.41 -12.91
CA ILE A 521 0.51 24.40 -13.29
C ILE A 521 1.13 25.46 -14.20
N LYS A 522 2.23 26.10 -13.79
CA LYS A 522 2.92 27.13 -14.59
C LYS A 522 3.33 26.62 -15.98
N LEU A 523 3.85 25.39 -16.05
CA LEU A 523 4.19 24.76 -17.32
C LEU A 523 2.95 24.61 -18.22
N ARG A 524 1.83 24.12 -17.67
CA ARG A 524 0.56 24.03 -18.41
C ARG A 524 0.05 25.40 -18.88
N GLU A 525 0.10 26.42 -18.03
CA GLU A 525 -0.30 27.79 -18.38
C GLU A 525 0.54 28.35 -19.53
N SER A 526 1.85 28.09 -19.53
CA SER A 526 2.74 28.50 -20.62
C SER A 526 2.36 27.89 -21.97
N ILE A 527 1.90 26.64 -21.95
CA ILE A 527 1.49 25.89 -23.16
C ILE A 527 0.10 26.33 -23.62
N ASN A 528 -0.86 26.44 -22.70
CA ASN A 528 -2.27 26.65 -23.00
C ASN A 528 -2.70 28.13 -22.99
N LYS A 529 -1.81 29.05 -22.57
CA LYS A 529 -2.04 30.50 -22.48
C LYS A 529 -3.32 30.89 -21.71
N LYS A 530 -3.67 30.10 -20.70
CA LYS A 530 -4.79 30.36 -19.78
C LYS A 530 -4.26 30.27 -18.36
N GLU A 531 -4.48 31.31 -17.56
CA GLU A 531 -4.19 31.29 -16.12
C GLU A 531 -5.22 30.41 -15.41
N GLY A 532 -4.74 29.55 -14.51
CA GLY A 532 -5.52 28.58 -13.78
C GLY A 532 -5.82 29.03 -12.34
N ALA A 533 -7.04 28.79 -11.85
CA ALA A 533 -7.41 29.12 -10.48
C ALA A 533 -6.62 28.31 -9.43
N SER A 534 -6.09 27.13 -9.80
CA SER A 534 -5.26 26.31 -8.91
C SER A 534 -3.96 26.98 -8.50
N LEU A 535 -3.38 27.87 -9.33
CA LEU A 535 -2.13 28.58 -9.04
C LEU A 535 -2.24 29.37 -7.72
N LEU A 536 -3.31 30.16 -7.60
CA LEU A 536 -3.57 31.01 -6.43
C LEU A 536 -3.79 30.18 -5.16
N VAL A 537 -4.47 29.04 -5.28
CA VAL A 537 -4.73 28.15 -4.14
C VAL A 537 -3.44 27.52 -3.63
N VAL A 538 -2.57 27.05 -4.53
CA VAL A 538 -1.27 26.48 -4.15
C VAL A 538 -0.38 27.52 -3.46
N GLU A 539 -0.32 28.74 -3.99
CA GLU A 539 0.42 29.83 -3.33
C GLU A 539 -0.15 30.15 -1.95
N ALA A 540 -1.48 30.21 -1.81
CA ALA A 540 -2.14 30.47 -0.54
C ALA A 540 -1.83 29.37 0.49
N ILE A 541 -1.79 28.10 0.07
CA ILE A 541 -1.42 26.97 0.91
C ILE A 541 0.04 27.10 1.38
N LEU A 542 0.98 27.41 0.49
CA LEU A 542 2.39 27.61 0.86
C LEU A 542 2.56 28.76 1.87
N ARG A 543 1.83 29.87 1.70
CA ARG A 543 1.80 30.96 2.68
C ARG A 543 1.20 30.50 4.02
N ALA A 544 0.14 29.69 4.00
CA ALA A 544 -0.46 29.14 5.21
C ALA A 544 0.50 28.19 5.95
N PHE A 545 1.27 27.37 5.22
CA PHE A 545 2.32 26.53 5.80
C PHE A 545 3.41 27.38 6.45
N ALA A 546 3.86 28.47 5.81
CA ALA A 546 4.83 29.39 6.40
C ALA A 546 4.33 30.00 7.73
N VAL A 547 3.06 30.40 7.79
CA VAL A 547 2.44 30.87 9.04
C VAL A 547 2.44 29.76 10.09
N ARG A 548 2.09 28.53 9.72
CA ARG A 548 2.08 27.39 10.66
C ARG A 548 3.47 27.08 11.21
N VAL A 549 4.50 27.05 10.37
CA VAL A 549 5.90 26.89 10.80
C VAL A 549 6.29 27.96 11.81
N SER A 550 5.87 29.21 11.56
CA SER A 550 6.12 30.31 12.49
C SER A 550 5.48 30.11 13.86
N VAL A 551 4.26 29.56 13.90
CA VAL A 551 3.56 29.24 15.15
C VAL A 551 4.25 28.10 15.90
N ILE A 552 4.69 27.06 15.19
CA ILE A 552 5.41 25.93 15.78
C ILE A 552 6.70 26.42 16.44
N CYS A 553 7.50 27.20 15.72
CA CYS A 553 8.80 27.67 16.21
C CYS A 553 8.67 28.63 17.42
N ARG A 554 7.58 29.41 17.50
CA ARG A 554 7.30 30.31 18.63
C ARG A 554 6.95 29.59 19.95
N ARG A 555 6.43 28.36 19.91
CA ARG A 555 5.90 27.64 21.10
C ARG A 555 6.98 26.98 21.98
N LYS A 556 8.16 27.61 22.12
CA LYS A 556 9.37 27.05 22.77
C LYS A 556 9.83 25.74 22.10
N TYR A 557 10.23 25.88 20.84
CA TYR A 557 10.88 24.81 20.09
C TYR A 557 12.25 24.48 20.72
N ALA A 558 12.43 23.25 21.20
CA ALA A 558 13.77 22.73 21.47
C ALA A 558 14.36 22.30 20.13
N SER A 559 15.24 23.13 19.55
CA SER A 559 15.81 22.86 18.22
C SER A 559 16.77 21.67 18.29
N SER A 560 16.37 20.52 17.76
CA SER A 560 17.34 19.51 17.34
C SER A 560 18.05 19.96 16.05
N GLU A 561 19.18 19.37 15.71
CA GLU A 561 19.91 19.64 14.47
C GLU A 561 19.05 19.28 13.24
N LYS A 562 18.46 18.08 13.22
CA LYS A 562 17.47 17.63 12.21
C LYS A 562 16.34 18.63 11.97
N SER A 563 15.83 19.19 13.06
CA SER A 563 14.79 20.20 13.09
C SER A 563 15.23 21.51 12.39
N GLN A 564 16.48 21.92 12.56
CA GLN A 564 17.05 23.08 11.88
C GLN A 564 17.27 22.83 10.38
N LEU A 565 17.78 21.64 10.00
CA LEU A 565 17.91 21.24 8.60
C LEU A 565 16.57 21.28 7.86
N THR A 566 15.53 20.72 8.50
CA THR A 566 14.16 20.75 7.96
C THR A 566 13.65 22.18 7.76
N LEU A 567 13.92 23.09 8.72
CA LEU A 567 13.55 24.51 8.61
C LEU A 567 14.31 25.23 7.49
N LEU A 568 15.60 24.94 7.30
CA LEU A 568 16.43 25.52 6.24
C LEU A 568 15.96 25.09 4.87
N GLU A 569 15.65 23.81 4.69
CA GLU A 569 15.14 23.29 3.43
C GLU A 569 13.76 23.89 3.13
N PHE A 570 12.87 23.94 4.12
CA PHE A 570 11.56 24.58 3.99
C PHE A 570 11.69 26.05 3.60
N ASP A 571 12.62 26.76 4.23
CA ASP A 571 12.89 28.15 3.92
C ASP A 571 13.42 28.34 2.49
N LYS A 572 14.37 27.52 2.05
CA LYS A 572 14.89 27.51 0.67
C LYS A 572 13.75 27.35 -0.33
N ILE A 573 12.84 26.40 -0.10
CA ILE A 573 11.66 26.16 -0.94
C ILE A 573 10.82 27.44 -1.05
N LEU A 574 10.45 28.04 0.09
CA LEU A 574 9.63 29.26 0.08
C LEU A 574 10.31 30.45 -0.60
N GLN A 575 11.62 30.61 -0.41
CA GLN A 575 12.38 31.68 -1.06
C GLN A 575 12.42 31.49 -2.58
N CYS A 576 12.59 30.26 -3.06
CA CYS A 576 12.59 29.97 -4.49
C CYS A 576 11.20 30.13 -5.14
N THR A 577 10.11 29.83 -4.42
CA THR A 577 8.77 29.81 -5.02
C THR A 577 7.95 31.07 -4.83
N LEU A 578 8.05 31.72 -3.66
CA LEU A 578 7.21 32.86 -3.28
C LEU A 578 7.93 34.21 -3.34
N ARG A 579 9.23 34.27 -3.64
CA ARG A 579 9.86 35.55 -4.06
C ARG A 579 9.87 35.61 -5.58
N LYS A 580 9.01 36.46 -6.17
CA LYS A 580 9.17 36.84 -7.57
C LYS A 580 10.29 37.88 -7.72
N GLU A 581 11.07 37.70 -8.79
CA GLU A 581 11.90 38.74 -9.39
C GLU A 581 11.04 39.99 -9.69
N ARG A 582 11.64 41.16 -9.48
CA ARG A 582 11.10 42.50 -9.72
C ARG A 582 10.45 42.62 -11.12
N ASN A 583 9.21 42.21 -11.33
CA ASN A 583 8.42 42.57 -12.52
C ASN A 583 6.91 42.33 -12.26
N GLY A 584 6.27 43.30 -11.59
CA GLY A 584 4.92 43.78 -11.94
C GLY A 584 3.66 42.95 -11.67
N SER A 585 3.71 41.69 -11.20
CA SER A 585 2.49 40.98 -10.79
C SER A 585 2.31 40.97 -9.27
N ASP A 586 1.17 41.41 -8.76
CA ASP A 586 0.80 41.49 -7.32
C ASP A 586 0.63 40.12 -6.61
N THR A 587 1.23 39.04 -7.12
CA THR A 587 1.14 37.69 -6.55
C THR A 587 2.48 37.17 -6.03
N GLY A 588 2.47 36.80 -4.74
CA GLY A 588 3.48 35.98 -4.06
C GLY A 588 4.49 36.79 -3.25
N SER A 589 4.24 36.97 -1.95
CA SER A 589 5.29 37.34 -0.99
C SER A 589 5.23 36.42 0.20
N VAL A 590 6.39 36.18 0.81
CA VAL A 590 6.49 35.40 2.04
C VAL A 590 5.76 36.18 3.16
N PRO A 591 4.91 35.54 3.97
CA PRO A 591 4.17 36.26 5.01
C PRO A 591 5.10 37.03 5.97
N CYS A 592 4.79 38.29 6.27
CA CYS A 592 5.63 39.13 7.13
C CYS A 592 5.88 38.52 8.52
N VAL A 593 4.92 37.74 9.03
CA VAL A 593 5.08 37.01 10.29
C VAL A 593 6.19 35.98 10.18
N TYR A 594 6.29 35.25 9.07
CA TYR A 594 7.38 34.31 8.85
C TYR A 594 8.70 35.06 8.71
N GLU A 595 8.78 36.09 7.87
CA GLU A 595 10.04 36.85 7.66
C GLU A 595 10.58 37.46 8.95
N LYS A 596 9.74 38.10 9.77
CA LYS A 596 10.17 38.73 11.03
C LYS A 596 10.75 37.74 12.05
N ASN A 597 10.24 36.51 12.05
CA ASN A 597 10.66 35.50 13.02
C ASN A 597 11.68 34.51 12.44
N ARG A 598 11.88 34.46 11.12
CA ARG A 598 12.83 33.58 10.42
C ARG A 598 14.22 33.61 11.06
N HIS A 599 14.68 34.82 11.39
CA HIS A 599 15.96 35.04 12.06
C HIS A 599 16.02 34.52 13.51
N GLN A 600 14.93 34.15 14.15
CA GLN A 600 14.96 33.67 15.53
C GLN A 600 15.31 32.18 15.62
N TRP A 601 15.05 31.41 14.55
CA TRP A 601 15.26 29.96 14.53
C TRP A 601 16.27 29.49 13.48
N LEU A 602 16.63 30.34 12.50
CA LEU A 602 17.74 30.07 11.55
C LEU A 602 19.09 30.66 12.01
N LYS A 603 19.17 31.21 13.23
CA LYS A 603 20.34 31.96 13.74
C LYS A 603 21.49 31.12 14.31
N ASN A 604 21.34 29.80 14.38
CA ASN A 604 22.32 28.89 14.97
C ASN A 604 23.17 28.14 13.93
N LEU A 605 23.39 28.74 12.76
CA LEU A 605 24.39 28.29 11.78
C LEU A 605 25.59 29.24 11.76
#